data_AF-E4TLW0-F1
#
_entry.id   AF-E4TLW0-F1
#
_cell.length_a   1.000
_cell.length_b   1.000
_cell.length_c   1.000
_cell.angle_alpha   90.00
_cell.angle_beta   90.00
_cell.angle_gamma   90.00
#
_symmetry.space_group_name_H-M   'P 1'
#
loop_
_entity.id
_entity.type
_entity.pdbx_description
1 polymer ?
#
loop_
_entity_poly.entity_id
_entity_poly.type
_entity_poly.pdbx_seq_one_letter_code
_entity_poly.pdbx_strand_id
1 'polypeptide(L)' 'MVDLKQQLIDKIQLTTDKVKLEEIYRLLEIEFDEQEVYILSAEQKSAVKEAQKQIKNGEFLSDEQANKEVEEWLKRK' A
#
# COMPACT_ATOMS: atom_id res chain seq x y z
N MET A 1 13.23 12.43 -29.86
CA MET A 1 12.65 12.49 -28.51
C MET A 1 12.13 11.10 -28.23
N VAL A 2 12.66 10.40 -27.23
CA VAL A 2 12.16 9.06 -26.92
C VAL A 2 10.80 9.24 -26.27
N ASP A 3 9.81 8.61 -26.87
CA ASP A 3 8.43 8.65 -26.41
C ASP A 3 8.36 8.00 -25.02
N LEU A 4 7.97 8.78 -24.00
CA LEU A 4 7.96 8.35 -22.59
C LEU A 4 7.13 7.07 -22.42
N LYS A 5 6.05 6.93 -23.19
CA LYS A 5 5.20 5.75 -23.21
C LYS A 5 5.98 4.51 -23.65
N GLN A 6 6.84 4.61 -24.67
CA GLN A 6 7.67 3.49 -25.10
C GLN A 6 8.64 3.02 -24.00
N GLN A 7 9.29 3.95 -23.30
CA GLN A 7 10.20 3.58 -22.20
C GLN A 7 9.48 2.86 -21.05
N LEU A 8 8.23 3.26 -20.78
CA LEU A 8 7.43 2.64 -19.73
C LEU A 8 7.03 1.20 -20.14
N ILE A 9 6.60 1.00 -21.39
CA ILE A 9 6.27 -0.33 -21.92
C ILE A 9 7.49 -1.25 -21.83
N ASP A 10 8.66 -0.79 -22.26
CA ASP A 10 9.88 -1.59 -22.24
C ASP A 10 10.27 -1.98 -20.80
N LYS A 11 10.15 -1.06 -19.84
CA LYS A 11 10.42 -1.36 -18.42
C LYS A 11 9.42 -2.35 -17.83
N ILE A 12 8.14 -2.25 -18.18
CA ILE A 12 7.11 -3.18 -17.73
C ILE A 12 7.40 -4.59 -18.26
N GLN A 13 7.74 -4.71 -19.54
CA GLN A 13 8.06 -6.01 -20.17
C GLN A 13 9.27 -6.71 -19.53
N LEU A 14 10.24 -5.95 -19.02
CA LEU A 14 11.42 -6.49 -18.34
C LEU A 14 11.18 -6.82 -16.86
N THR A 15 10.06 -6.38 -16.28
CA THR A 15 9.76 -6.59 -14.86
C THR A 15 9.07 -7.94 -14.67
N THR A 16 9.69 -8.85 -13.93
CA THR A 16 9.14 -10.19 -13.61
C THR A 16 8.55 -10.29 -12.21
N ASP A 17 8.79 -9.27 -11.37
CA ASP A 17 8.30 -9.17 -10.01
C ASP A 17 6.81 -8.79 -10.02
N LYS A 18 5.97 -9.78 -9.68
CA LYS A 18 4.52 -9.63 -9.67
C LYS A 18 4.04 -8.51 -8.74
N VAL A 19 4.69 -8.32 -7.58
CA VAL A 19 4.27 -7.31 -6.61
C VAL A 19 4.49 -5.91 -7.19
N LYS A 20 5.63 -5.68 -7.83
CA LYS A 20 5.93 -4.41 -8.51
C LYS A 20 4.99 -4.13 -9.68
N LEU A 21 4.66 -5.16 -10.46
CA LEU A 21 3.69 -5.02 -11.55
C LEU A 21 2.29 -4.63 -11.03
N GLU A 22 1.84 -5.25 -9.93
CA GLU A 22 0.56 -4.92 -9.29
C GLU A 22 0.55 -3.49 -8.74
N GLU A 23 1.66 -3.01 -8.18
CA GLU A 23 1.78 -1.62 -7.71
C GLU A 23 1.75 -0.60 -8.86
N ILE A 24 2.50 -0.86 -9.94
CA ILE A 24 2.49 0.00 -11.13
C ILE A 24 1.10 0.03 -11.77
N TYR A 25 0.43 -1.12 -11.85
CA TYR A 25 -0.93 -1.22 -12.36
C TYR A 25 -1.92 -0.39 -11.54
N ARG A 26 -1.88 -0.52 -10.21
CA ARG A 26 -2.71 0.30 -9.31
C ARG A 26 -2.45 1.79 -9.48
N LEU A 27 -1.19 2.21 -9.61
CA LEU A 27 -0.83 3.62 -9.79
C LEU A 27 -1.43 4.19 -11.08
N LEU A 28 -1.38 3.42 -12.16
CA LEU A 28 -1.95 3.83 -13.44
C LEU A 28 -3.49 3.83 -13.39
N GLU A 29 -4.14 2.82 -12.81
CA GLU A 29 -5.62 2.80 -12.64
C GLU A 29 -6.14 4.00 -11.84
N ILE A 30 -5.42 4.43 -10.79
CA ILE A 30 -5.79 5.60 -9.97
C ILE A 30 -5.89 6.88 -10.81
N GLU A 31 -5.11 6.99 -11.90
CA GLU A 31 -5.12 8.15 -12.79
C GLU A 31 -6.18 8.06 -13.90
N PHE A 32 -6.69 6.86 -14.21
CA PHE A 32 -7.59 6.63 -15.35
C PHE A 32 -9.05 6.34 -14.99
N ASP A 33 -9.36 5.90 -13.76
CA ASP A 33 -10.75 5.72 -13.33
C ASP A 33 -11.31 7.00 -12.70
N GLU A 34 -12.46 7.43 -13.21
CA GLU A 34 -13.38 8.31 -12.50
C GLU A 34 -13.85 7.62 -11.21
N GLN A 35 -13.05 7.71 -10.15
CA GLN A 35 -13.39 7.39 -8.76
C GLN A 35 -14.31 6.15 -8.56
N GLU A 36 -13.93 4.97 -9.05
CA GLU A 36 -14.59 3.76 -8.56
C GLU A 36 -14.21 3.53 -7.09
N VAL A 37 -15.21 3.44 -6.23
CA VAL A 37 -15.03 3.17 -4.80
C VAL A 37 -14.30 1.84 -4.64
N TYR A 38 -13.07 1.87 -4.10
CA TYR A 38 -12.28 0.67 -3.89
C TYR A 38 -13.01 -0.35 -3.02
N ILE A 39 -13.28 -1.54 -3.58
CA ILE A 39 -13.98 -2.61 -2.91
C ILE A 39 -13.00 -3.48 -2.12
N LEU A 40 -13.02 -3.36 -0.79
CA LEU A 40 -12.19 -4.17 0.10
C LEU A 40 -12.48 -5.67 -0.03
N SER A 41 -11.41 -6.47 -0.01
CA SER A 41 -11.46 -7.93 0.11
C SER A 41 -12.05 -8.37 1.46
N ALA A 42 -12.41 -9.66 1.58
CA ALA A 42 -12.92 -10.20 2.84
C ALA A 42 -11.89 -10.08 3.99
N GLU A 43 -10.62 -10.34 3.68
CA GLU A 43 -9.52 -10.23 4.64
C GLU A 43 -9.32 -8.77 5.10
N GLN A 44 -9.30 -7.82 4.15
CA GLN A 44 -9.19 -6.39 4.46
C GLN A 44 -10.38 -5.90 5.31
N LYS A 45 -11.61 -6.34 4.99
CA LYS A 45 -12.80 -6.03 5.81
C LYS A 45 -12.68 -6.60 7.22
N SER A 46 -12.09 -7.79 7.37
CA SER A 46 -11.85 -8.40 8.67
C SER A 46 -10.82 -7.60 9.47
N ALA A 47 -9.69 -7.24 8.85
CA ALA A 47 -8.64 -6.44 9.48
C ALA A 47 -9.16 -5.08 9.95
N VAL A 48 -9.99 -4.40 9.14
CA VAL A 48 -10.61 -3.12 9.53
C VAL A 48 -11.55 -3.30 10.73
N LYS A 49 -12.38 -4.35 10.74
CA LYS A 49 -13.27 -4.64 11.87
C LYS A 49 -12.51 -4.92 13.16
N GLU A 50 -11.39 -5.65 13.05
CA GLU A 50 -10.51 -5.94 14.17
C GLU A 50 -9.87 -4.66 14.72
N ALA A 51 -9.27 -3.83 13.85
CA ALA A 51 -8.68 -2.55 14.24
C ALA A 51 -9.70 -1.62 14.92
N GLN A 52 -10.94 -1.57 14.42
CA GLN A 52 -12.02 -0.81 15.05
C GLN A 52 -12.35 -1.31 16.46
N LYS A 53 -12.26 -2.62 16.70
CA LYS A 53 -12.45 -3.22 18.03
C LYS A 53 -11.27 -2.89 18.95
N GLN A 54 -10.04 -3.00 18.44
CA GLN A 54 -8.82 -2.65 19.16
C GLN A 54 -8.87 -1.20 19.67
N ILE A 55 -9.25 -0.24 18.80
CA ILE A 55 -9.40 1.17 19.19
C ILE A 55 -10.42 1.33 20.34
N LYS A 56 -11.57 0.66 20.25
CA LYS A 56 -12.61 0.71 21.30
C LYS A 56 -12.13 0.12 22.63
N ASN A 57 -11.25 -0.87 22.56
CA ASN A 57 -10.66 -1.52 23.72
C ASN A 57 -9.46 -0.76 24.32
N GLY A 58 -9.03 0.36 23.70
CA GLY A 58 -7.82 1.07 24.11
C GLY A 58 -6.52 0.40 23.64
N GLU A 59 -6.62 -0.57 22.72
CA GLU A 59 -5.50 -1.28 22.11
C GLU A 59 -4.94 -0.46 20.93
N PHE A 60 -4.54 0.78 21.20
CA PHE A 60 -3.92 1.67 20.22
C PHE A 60 -2.62 2.25 20.78
N LEU A 61 -1.75 2.70 19.89
CA LEU A 61 -0.55 3.44 20.26
C LEU A 61 -0.78 4.93 19.97
N SER A 62 -0.28 5.79 20.85
CA SER A 62 -0.08 7.20 20.50
C SER A 62 1.01 7.34 19.44
N ASP A 63 1.02 8.48 18.76
CA ASP A 63 2.07 8.82 17.80
C ASP A 63 3.48 8.69 18.43
N GLU A 64 3.65 9.18 19.65
CA GLU A 64 4.91 9.06 20.41
C GLU A 64 5.31 7.61 20.68
N GLN A 65 4.34 6.76 21.06
CA GLN A 65 4.59 5.34 21.32
C GLN A 65 4.97 4.61 20.03
N ALA A 66 4.25 4.86 18.94
CA ALA A 66 4.52 4.25 17.64
C ALA A 66 5.92 4.66 17.10
N ASN A 67 6.27 5.95 17.18
CA ASN A 67 7.57 6.44 16.74
C ASN A 67 8.72 5.83 17.56
N LYS A 68 8.53 5.70 18.87
CA LYS A 68 9.52 5.04 19.74
C LYS A 68 9.75 3.58 19.36
N GLU A 69 8.69 2.82 19.09
CA GLU A 69 8.80 1.42 18.66
C GLU A 69 9.56 1.30 17.32
N VAL A 70 9.30 2.20 16.38
CA VAL A 70 10.02 2.26 15.09
C VAL A 70 11.51 2.53 15.31
N GLU A 71 11.86 3.50 16.16
CA GLU A 71 13.27 3.77 16.49
C GLU A 71 13.95 2.56 17.14
N GLU A 72 13.27 1.88 18.06
CA GLU A 72 13.81 0.68 18.70
C GLU A 72 14.01 -0.47 17.71
N TRP A 73 13.10 -0.63 16.75
CA TRP A 73 13.23 -1.64 15.70
C TRP A 73 14.43 -1.36 14.79
N LEU A 74 14.63 -0.09 14.39
CA LEU A 74 15.76 0.31 13.56
C LEU A 74 17.13 0.14 14.25
N LYS A 75 17.19 0.28 15.58
CA LYS A 75 18.41 0.05 16.37
C LYS A 75 18.80 -1.43 16.51
N ARG A 76 17.88 -2.36 16.21
CA ARG A 76 18.11 -3.82 16.30
C ARG A 76 18.63 -4.45 15.00
N LYS A 77 18.86 -3.64 13.96
CA LYS A 77 19.53 -4.03 12.72
C LYS A 77 20.96 -3.50 12.70
#